data_AF-A0AA38L6W7-F1
#
_entry.id   AF-A0AA38L6W7-F1
#
_cell.length_a   1.000
_cell.length_b   1.000
_cell.length_c   1.000
_cell.angle_alpha   90.00
_cell.angle_beta   90.00
_cell.angle_gamma   90.00
#
_symmetry.space_group_name_H-M   'P 1'
#
loop_
_entity.id
_entity.type
_entity.pdbx_description
1 polymer ?
#
loop_
_entity_poly.entity_id
_entity_poly.type
_entity_poly.pdbx_seq_one_letter_code
_entity_poly.pdbx_strand_id
1 'polypeptide(L)'
;LFSLSGEMLKELRMKAKKGGIEHCTSFIVAVAHLWRARTAAMANMKEDDNSTVHYAVEIRSRVVPPLQCEFTGNACLPAYAKVTAKELLKQPFYETVKMLQEAIDRLTYNYVRSSIDWLELYDGV
;
A
#
# COMPACT_ATOMS: atom_id res chain seq x y z
N LEU A 1 10.22 -17.66 -8.05
CA LEU A 1 9.93 -16.21 -8.07
C LEU A 1 8.96 -15.93 -9.21
N PHE A 2 7.97 -15.05 -8.99
CA PHE A 2 7.06 -14.59 -10.05
C PHE A 2 7.69 -13.38 -10.75
N SER A 3 7.63 -13.35 -12.09
CA SER A 3 8.13 -12.22 -12.89
C SER A 3 6.97 -11.30 -13.27
N LEU A 4 7.10 -10.01 -12.99
CA LEU A 4 6.19 -8.97 -13.46
C LEU A 4 6.89 -8.22 -14.61
N SER A 5 6.47 -8.51 -15.85
CA SER A 5 7.07 -7.86 -17.02
C SER A 5 6.69 -6.38 -17.10
N GLY A 6 7.51 -5.60 -17.80
CA GLY A 6 7.19 -4.19 -18.08
C GLY A 6 5.86 -4.02 -18.84
N GLU A 7 5.52 -4.98 -19.71
CA GLU A 7 4.25 -5.02 -20.44
C GLU A 7 3.07 -5.25 -19.49
N MET A 8 3.16 -6.22 -18.59
CA MET A 8 2.13 -6.47 -17.58
C MET A 8 1.90 -5.23 -16.71
N LEU A 9 2.97 -4.55 -16.27
CA LEU A 9 2.84 -3.31 -15.50
C LEU A 9 2.16 -2.19 -16.31
N LYS A 10 2.46 -2.07 -17.61
CA LYS A 10 1.77 -1.11 -18.49
C LYS A 10 0.28 -1.43 -18.61
N GLU A 11 -0.09 -2.69 -18.79
CA GLU A 11 -1.49 -3.12 -18.85
C GLU A 11 -2.24 -2.83 -17.55
N LEU A 12 -1.64 -3.12 -16.39
CA LEU A 12 -2.23 -2.83 -15.09
C LEU A 12 -2.43 -1.32 -14.89
N ARG A 13 -1.45 -0.49 -15.27
CA ARG A 13 -1.62 0.98 -15.25
C ARG A 13 -2.75 1.45 -16.16
N MET A 14 -2.84 0.89 -17.37
CA MET A 14 -3.93 1.22 -18.30
C MET A 14 -5.30 0.80 -17.75
N LYS A 15 -5.39 -0.35 -17.07
CA LYS A 15 -6.62 -0.80 -16.39
C LYS A 15 -7.03 0.15 -15.26
N ALA A 16 -6.09 0.64 -14.47
CA ALA A 16 -6.35 1.64 -13.44
C ALA A 16 -6.81 2.97 -14.05
N LYS A 17 -6.14 3.44 -15.12
CA LYS A 17 -6.46 4.69 -15.81
C LYS A 17 -7.86 4.71 -16.41
N LYS A 18 -8.30 3.60 -17.00
CA LYS A 18 -9.69 3.46 -17.50
C LYS A 18 -10.75 3.65 -16.42
N GLY A 19 -10.40 3.45 -15.14
CA GLY A 19 -11.28 3.64 -13.99
C GLY A 19 -11.14 5.00 -13.30
N GLY A 20 -10.42 5.96 -13.89
CA GLY A 20 -10.28 7.32 -13.34
C GLY A 20 -9.02 7.58 -12.52
N ILE A 21 -8.08 6.62 -12.44
CA ILE A 21 -6.76 6.86 -11.82
C ILE A 21 -5.84 7.54 -12.83
N GLU A 22 -5.68 8.86 -12.73
CA GLU A 22 -4.82 9.63 -13.64
C GLU A 22 -3.34 9.24 -13.51
N HIS A 23 -2.88 9.07 -12.27
CA HIS A 23 -1.49 8.78 -11.94
C HIS A 23 -1.37 7.62 -10.95
N CYS A 24 -0.45 6.70 -11.21
CA CYS A 24 -0.07 5.63 -10.29
C CYS A 24 1.34 5.12 -10.59
N THR A 25 2.04 4.65 -9.56
CA THR A 25 3.36 4.04 -9.69
C THR A 25 3.25 2.57 -10.11
N SER A 26 4.32 2.00 -10.71
CA SER A 26 4.40 0.56 -10.98
C SER A 26 4.22 -0.26 -9.71
N PHE A 27 4.76 0.22 -8.58
CA PHE A 27 4.66 -0.44 -7.29
C PHE A 27 3.20 -0.61 -6.87
N ILE A 28 2.40 0.46 -6.93
CA ILE A 28 1.01 0.42 -6.48
C ILE A 28 0.16 -0.53 -7.34
N VAL A 29 0.30 -0.49 -8.66
CA VAL A 29 -0.47 -1.40 -9.52
C VAL A 29 -0.03 -2.86 -9.35
N ALA A 30 1.26 -3.11 -9.08
CA ALA A 30 1.77 -4.43 -8.78
C ALA A 30 1.21 -4.96 -7.44
N VAL A 31 1.25 -4.14 -6.38
CA VAL A 31 0.70 -4.50 -5.06
C VAL A 31 -0.81 -4.73 -5.14
N ALA A 32 -1.56 -3.88 -5.87
CA ALA A 32 -2.99 -4.09 -6.07
C ALA A 32 -3.29 -5.43 -6.75
N HIS A 33 -2.53 -5.76 -7.80
CA HIS A 33 -2.69 -7.03 -8.51
C HIS A 33 -2.36 -8.23 -7.62
N LEU A 34 -1.22 -8.18 -6.92
CA LEU A 34 -0.77 -9.25 -6.03
C LEU A 34 -1.71 -9.43 -4.83
N TRP A 35 -2.24 -8.34 -4.26
CA TRP A 35 -3.17 -8.41 -3.13
C TRP A 35 -4.47 -9.12 -3.52
N ARG A 36 -5.04 -8.79 -4.70
CA ARG A 36 -6.21 -9.50 -5.24
C ARG A 36 -5.89 -10.95 -5.56
N ALA A 37 -4.78 -11.22 -6.25
CA ALA A 37 -4.39 -12.58 -6.62
C ALA A 37 -4.16 -13.47 -5.39
N ARG A 38 -3.44 -12.95 -4.37
CA ARG A 38 -3.23 -13.65 -3.11
C ARG A 38 -4.57 -13.92 -2.43
N THR A 39 -5.43 -12.91 -2.29
CA THR A 39 -6.74 -13.08 -1.63
C THR A 39 -7.60 -14.12 -2.33
N ALA A 40 -7.62 -14.15 -3.66
CA ALA A 40 -8.34 -15.15 -4.45
C ALA A 40 -7.77 -16.58 -4.27
N ALA A 41 -6.46 -16.72 -4.08
CA ALA A 41 -5.79 -18.00 -3.93
C ALA A 41 -5.86 -18.58 -2.49
N MET A 42 -6.33 -17.81 -1.51
CA MET A 42 -6.40 -18.26 -0.11
C MET A 42 -7.60 -19.19 0.11
N ALA A 43 -7.35 -20.50 0.17
CA ALA A 43 -8.39 -21.53 0.25
C ALA A 43 -9.36 -21.41 1.45
N ASN A 44 -8.90 -20.87 2.58
CA ASN A 44 -9.69 -20.76 3.81
C ASN A 44 -10.25 -19.35 4.06
N MET A 45 -10.13 -18.43 3.09
CA MET A 45 -10.62 -17.07 3.21
C MET A 45 -12.12 -17.03 2.93
N LYS A 46 -12.94 -16.64 3.91
CA LYS A 46 -14.38 -16.43 3.72
C LYS A 46 -14.64 -15.09 3.06
N GLU A 47 -15.81 -14.93 2.44
CA GLU A 47 -16.21 -13.69 1.78
C GLU A 47 -16.11 -12.46 2.71
N ASP A 48 -16.54 -12.60 3.96
CA ASP A 48 -16.59 -11.51 4.94
C ASP A 48 -15.29 -11.37 5.76
N ASP A 49 -14.29 -12.23 5.54
CA ASP A 49 -13.00 -12.10 6.20
C ASP A 49 -12.27 -10.85 5.68
N ASN A 50 -11.64 -10.11 6.58
CA ASN A 50 -10.83 -8.97 6.21
C ASN A 50 -9.52 -9.40 5.56
N SER A 51 -9.29 -8.95 4.33
CA SER A 51 -7.97 -8.99 3.69
C SER A 51 -7.25 -7.67 3.99
N THR A 52 -6.00 -7.78 4.45
CA THR A 52 -5.15 -6.61 4.75
C THR A 52 -3.83 -6.74 4.02
N VAL A 53 -3.40 -5.67 3.35
CA VAL A 53 -2.06 -5.56 2.78
C VAL A 53 -1.28 -4.49 3.51
N HIS A 54 -0.04 -4.80 3.86
CA HIS A 54 0.93 -3.87 4.43
C HIS A 54 2.09 -3.70 3.46
N TYR A 55 2.64 -2.49 3.38
CA TYR A 55 3.85 -2.23 2.64
C TYR A 55 4.61 -1.04 3.25
N ALA A 56 5.93 -1.11 3.19
CA ALA A 56 6.79 -0.08 3.73
C ALA A 56 6.75 1.19 2.86
N VAL A 57 6.60 2.33 3.51
CA VAL A 57 6.67 3.66 2.88
C VAL A 57 7.81 4.43 3.52
N GLU A 58 8.64 5.03 2.67
CA GLU A 58 9.73 5.89 3.10
C GLU A 58 9.19 7.22 3.66
N ILE A 59 9.74 7.65 4.80
CA ILE A 59 9.23 8.82 5.55
C ILE A 59 10.28 9.93 5.74
N ARG A 60 11.48 9.87 5.14
CA ARG A 60 12.53 10.88 5.39
C ARG A 60 12.08 12.29 5.02
N SER A 61 11.36 12.41 3.91
CA SER A 61 10.78 13.67 3.44
C SER A 61 9.54 14.13 4.22
N ARG A 62 8.98 13.25 5.08
CA ARG A 62 7.70 13.48 5.77
C ARG A 62 7.86 13.88 7.23
N VAL A 63 9.06 13.78 7.78
CA VAL A 63 9.40 14.31 9.11
C VAL A 63 9.86 15.76 9.02
N VAL A 64 9.79 16.49 10.14
CA VAL A 64 10.20 17.89 10.23
C VAL A 64 11.18 18.05 11.40
N PRO A 65 12.44 18.47 11.14
CA PRO A 65 13.02 18.71 9.81
C PRO A 65 13.17 17.41 8.99
N PRO A 66 13.16 17.47 7.64
CA PRO A 66 13.39 16.29 6.81
C PRO A 66 14.74 15.62 7.10
N LEU A 67 14.79 14.29 7.04
CA LEU A 67 16.05 13.56 7.20
C LEU A 67 16.92 13.73 5.96
N GLN A 68 18.22 13.88 6.19
CA GLN A 68 19.23 13.97 5.14
C GLN A 68 19.43 12.62 4.43
N CYS A 69 19.98 12.62 3.21
CA CYS A 69 20.18 11.38 2.46
C CYS A 69 21.23 10.46 3.09
N GLU A 70 22.13 11.04 3.89
CA GLU A 70 23.22 10.38 4.62
C GLU A 70 22.72 9.66 5.89
N PHE A 71 21.44 9.81 6.24
CA PHE A 71 20.85 9.11 7.38
C PHE A 71 20.88 7.60 7.16
N THR A 72 21.67 6.90 7.98
CA THR A 72 21.93 5.45 7.87
C THR A 72 20.94 4.59 8.65
N GLY A 73 20.02 5.20 9.42
CA GLY A 73 18.98 4.49 10.16
C GLY A 73 17.76 4.12 9.30
N ASN A 74 16.83 3.38 9.91
CA ASN A 74 15.54 3.08 9.30
C ASN A 74 14.64 4.32 9.29
N ALA A 75 14.04 4.63 8.15
CA ALA A 75 13.13 5.75 7.97
C ALA A 75 11.91 5.32 7.13
N CYS A 76 11.16 4.34 7.64
CA CYS A 76 9.95 3.85 7.02
C CYS A 76 8.84 3.58 8.04
N LEU A 77 7.59 3.68 7.58
CA LEU A 77 6.40 3.24 8.32
C LEU A 77 5.56 2.32 7.43
N PRO A 78 4.83 1.36 8.01
CA PRO A 78 3.90 0.53 7.26
C PRO A 78 2.66 1.36 6.88
N ALA A 79 2.43 1.54 5.57
CA ALA A 79 1.10 1.85 5.08
C ALA A 79 0.29 0.55 4.96
N TYR A 80 -1.01 0.65 5.14
CA TYR A 80 -1.90 -0.51 5.01
C TYR A 80 -3.24 -0.16 4.38
N ALA A 81 -3.83 -1.13 3.70
CA ALA A 81 -5.22 -1.08 3.26
C ALA A 81 -5.93 -2.35 3.73
N LYS A 82 -7.18 -2.22 4.12
CA LYS A 82 -8.00 -3.30 4.67
C LYS A 82 -9.40 -3.24 4.06
N VAL A 83 -9.90 -4.39 3.63
CA VAL A 83 -11.24 -4.53 3.03
C VAL A 83 -11.66 -6.00 3.10
N THR A 84 -12.95 -6.31 2.99
CA THR A 84 -13.40 -7.71 2.95
C THR A 84 -12.89 -8.43 1.70
N ALA A 85 -12.67 -9.75 1.78
CA ALA A 85 -12.24 -10.54 0.64
C ALA A 85 -13.23 -10.43 -0.54
N LYS A 86 -14.52 -10.47 -0.23
CA LYS A 86 -15.61 -10.29 -1.20
C LYS A 86 -15.50 -8.97 -1.95
N GLU A 87 -15.37 -7.87 -1.22
CA GLU A 87 -15.31 -6.54 -1.82
C GLU A 87 -14.01 -6.36 -2.62
N LEU A 88 -12.86 -6.80 -2.09
CA LEU A 88 -11.58 -6.74 -2.82
C LEU A 88 -11.63 -7.45 -4.18
N LEU A 89 -12.27 -8.62 -4.22
CA LEU A 89 -12.34 -9.45 -5.42
C LEU A 89 -13.41 -8.96 -6.41
N LYS A 90 -14.50 -8.36 -5.92
CA LYS A 90 -15.63 -7.89 -6.74
C LYS A 90 -15.46 -6.44 -7.21
N GLN A 91 -14.75 -5.59 -6.46
CA GLN A 91 -14.58 -4.18 -6.82
C GLN A 91 -13.74 -4.01 -8.10
N PRO A 92 -13.96 -2.91 -8.84
CA PRO A 92 -13.09 -2.53 -9.95
C PRO A 92 -11.63 -2.41 -9.53
N PHE A 93 -10.70 -2.73 -10.43
CA PHE A 93 -9.25 -2.69 -10.12
C PHE A 93 -8.75 -1.31 -9.69
N TYR A 94 -9.34 -0.25 -10.24
CA TYR A 94 -8.97 1.11 -9.92
C TYR A 94 -9.29 1.48 -8.46
N GLU A 95 -10.36 0.93 -7.87
CA GLU A 95 -10.68 1.14 -6.45
C GLU A 95 -9.59 0.54 -5.55
N THR A 96 -9.09 -0.66 -5.90
CA THR A 96 -7.96 -1.26 -5.15
C THR A 96 -6.71 -0.38 -5.24
N VAL A 97 -6.44 0.18 -6.42
CA VAL A 97 -5.32 1.11 -6.63
C VAL A 97 -5.51 2.39 -5.80
N LYS A 98 -6.73 2.94 -5.77
CA LYS A 98 -7.07 4.14 -5.00
C LYS A 98 -6.83 3.94 -3.50
N MET A 99 -7.34 2.84 -2.93
CA MET A 99 -7.16 2.51 -1.51
C MET A 99 -5.67 2.44 -1.11
N LEU A 100 -4.82 1.93 -2.00
CA LEU A 100 -3.38 1.89 -1.76
C LEU A 100 -2.75 3.28 -1.83
N GLN A 101 -3.14 4.14 -2.78
CA GLN A 101 -2.63 5.52 -2.80
C GLN A 101 -3.05 6.29 -1.55
N GLU A 102 -4.32 6.19 -1.17
CA GLU A 102 -4.83 6.81 0.05
C GLU A 102 -4.10 6.32 1.31
N ALA A 103 -3.69 5.04 1.34
CA ALA A 103 -2.90 4.51 2.44
C ALA A 103 -1.50 5.13 2.55
N ILE A 104 -0.90 5.53 1.43
CA ILE A 104 0.34 6.34 1.42
C ILE A 104 0.04 7.76 1.87
N ASP A 105 -1.03 8.36 1.37
CA ASP A 105 -1.36 9.78 1.63
C ASP A 105 -1.72 10.04 3.10
N ARG A 106 -2.27 9.03 3.80
CA ARG A 106 -2.54 9.10 5.25
C ARG A 106 -1.28 9.28 6.10
N LEU A 107 -0.10 8.88 5.61
CA LEU A 107 1.18 9.05 6.33
C LEU A 107 1.65 10.51 6.25
N THR A 108 0.86 11.44 6.79
CA THR A 108 1.22 12.86 6.94
C THR A 108 2.29 13.05 8.02
N TYR A 109 2.91 14.23 8.10
CA TYR A 109 3.84 14.57 9.18
C TYR A 109 3.26 14.27 10.58
N ASN A 110 2.02 14.71 10.83
CA ASN A 110 1.36 14.49 12.13
C ASN A 110 1.13 13.00 12.40
N TYR A 111 0.79 12.23 11.36
CA TYR A 111 0.63 10.77 11.49
C TYR A 111 1.96 10.09 11.80
N VAL A 112 3.04 10.46 11.11
CA VAL A 112 4.39 9.94 11.34
C VAL A 112 4.82 10.22 12.78
N ARG A 113 4.66 11.46 13.24
CA ARG A 113 4.96 11.85 14.62
C ARG A 113 4.15 11.06 15.64
N SER A 114 2.84 10.98 15.46
CA SER A 114 1.97 10.19 16.35
C SER A 114 2.34 8.71 16.38
N SER A 115 2.84 8.16 15.27
CA SER A 115 3.31 6.77 15.22
C SER A 115 4.59 6.57 16.04
N ILE A 116 5.51 7.54 15.99
CA ILE A 116 6.74 7.52 16.80
C ILE A 116 6.39 7.63 18.29
N ASP A 117 5.53 8.59 18.67
CA ASP A 117 5.10 8.78 20.05
C ASP A 117 4.44 7.51 20.62
N TRP A 118 3.64 6.81 19.81
CA TRP A 118 3.03 5.54 20.20
C TRP A 118 4.08 4.43 20.39
N LEU A 119 5.05 4.30 19.47
CA LEU A 119 6.11 3.30 19.59
C LEU A 119 6.99 3.53 20.82
N GLU A 120 7.27 4.79 21.17
CA GLU A 120 8.03 5.15 22.38
C GLU A 120 7.25 4.81 23.66
N LEU A 121 5.94 5.06 23.69
CA LEU A 121 5.10 4.81 24.87
C LEU A 121 4.91 3.32 25.19
N TYR A 122 4.88 2.47 24.16
CA TYR A 122 4.53 1.06 24.28
C TYR A 122 5.70 0.09 24.07
N ASP A 123 6.95 0.58 24.06
CA ASP A 123 8.15 -0.20 23.76
C ASP A 123 8.01 -1.04 22.47
N GLY A 124 7.40 -0.44 21.45
CA GLY A 124 7.03 -1.14 20.22
C GLY A 124 8.25 -1.46 19.33
N VAL A 125 8.40 -2.75 19.00
CA VAL A 125 9.20 -3.25 17.85
C VAL A 125 8.36 -4.26 17.06
#